data_AF-A0A941FFI5-F1
#
_entry.id   AF-A0A941FFI5-F1
#
_cell.length_a   1.000
_cell.length_b   1.000
_cell.length_c   1.000
_cell.angle_alpha   90.00
_cell.angle_beta   90.00
_cell.angle_gamma   90.00
#
_symmetry.space_group_name_H-M   'P 1'
#
loop_
_entity.id
_entity.type
_entity.pdbx_description
1 polymer ?
#
loop_
_entity_poly.entity_id
_entity_poly.type
_entity_poly.pdbx_seq_one_letter_code
_entity_poly.pdbx_strand_id
1 'polypeptide(L)'
;MRILGINALFHDPAAALVVDGRTVAATEEERFSRRKHGKRPLPFSAWELPELSARWCLEQAGIRPAELDAVTYSFDPTLARPARDMGLDDPWDPLRLEYARRAPEFLAEALPGLDPERVVFVPHHVAHAASAGPASPHPDSAVLVLDGRGEAASHLAGRYRDGKLDTLASQALPDSLGLVYEELTEHLGFLRSSDEYKVMALASYGTPRFLPRLRQYVHPTGHGGFRAHGVDWASFAPPRAKGEPWNQDHADLAAGTQAVLEEVLLELVDWLHREAGGEALTMAGGVALNCVANSKIVAKGPYRDVWVQPAAGDAGTALGGALHLAEEPDPMPGADLGRGWSDDDLRAWLDTAAIPYETPDDIAETVAETLAEDGVVAWFQGRSEYGPRALGHRSLLAHPGRAENLERLNHVKGREEFRPVAPMVLADRAADLFSGGPLPSPYMLFVHDVAQQWRDRIPAVVHVDGTARIQTVEERREPLVARMLHAFERRTGLPVVVNTSLNTAGRPMVDDPRDALECFGSAPVDLLAIGPYAVRRGRAFAGGRSAA
;
A
#
# COMPACT_ATOMS: atom_id res chain seq x y z
N MET A 1 -19.74 16.98 10.55
CA MET A 1 -19.33 17.50 9.22
C MET A 1 -19.15 16.37 8.22
N ARG A 2 -19.43 16.62 6.94
CA ARG A 2 -19.23 15.71 5.79
C ARG A 2 -18.11 16.24 4.92
N ILE A 3 -16.98 15.56 4.91
CA ILE A 3 -15.73 16.05 4.31
C ILE A 3 -15.23 15.00 3.32
N LEU A 4 -15.13 15.39 2.05
CA LEU A 4 -14.56 14.55 1.00
C LEU A 4 -13.11 14.98 0.76
N GLY A 5 -12.16 14.12 1.05
CA GLY A 5 -10.76 14.36 0.73
C GLY A 5 -10.35 13.76 -0.60
N ILE A 6 -9.49 14.47 -1.31
CA ILE A 6 -9.04 14.20 -2.67
C ILE A 6 -7.51 14.24 -2.70
N ASN A 7 -6.92 13.15 -3.17
CA ASN A 7 -5.57 13.14 -3.69
C ASN A 7 -5.62 13.05 -5.22
N ALA A 8 -4.87 13.92 -5.89
CA ALA A 8 -4.80 13.87 -7.35
C ALA A 8 -3.51 14.39 -7.95
N LEU A 9 -2.64 15.12 -7.26
CA LEU A 9 -1.63 15.90 -7.99
C LEU A 9 -0.54 15.03 -8.65
N PHE A 10 -0.02 14.04 -7.93
CA PHE A 10 1.09 13.19 -8.38
C PHE A 10 0.58 11.83 -8.87
N HIS A 11 0.77 10.75 -8.10
CA HIS A 11 0.27 9.41 -8.40
C HIS A 11 -0.80 8.97 -7.39
N ASP A 12 -1.36 7.78 -7.63
CA ASP A 12 -2.37 7.13 -6.81
C ASP A 12 -3.54 8.05 -6.44
N PRO A 13 -4.21 8.66 -7.44
CA PRO A 13 -5.35 9.52 -7.19
C PRO A 13 -6.43 8.73 -6.44
N ALA A 14 -6.99 9.34 -5.40
CA ALA A 14 -7.85 8.66 -4.44
C ALA A 14 -8.86 9.63 -3.83
N ALA A 15 -9.96 9.08 -3.33
CA ALA A 15 -10.95 9.83 -2.58
C ALA A 15 -11.27 9.13 -1.26
N ALA A 16 -11.53 9.92 -0.22
CA ALA A 16 -11.95 9.43 1.08
C ALA A 16 -13.03 10.33 1.69
N LEU A 17 -14.04 9.73 2.32
CA LEU A 17 -15.16 10.43 2.91
C LEU A 17 -15.17 10.22 4.43
N VAL A 18 -15.16 11.32 5.15
CA VAL A 18 -15.31 11.38 6.61
C VAL A 18 -16.64 12.06 6.93
N VAL A 19 -17.44 11.43 7.80
CA VAL A 19 -18.72 11.97 8.28
C VAL A 19 -18.71 11.96 9.80
N ASP A 20 -18.83 13.14 10.40
CA ASP A 20 -18.87 13.36 11.85
C ASP A 20 -17.70 12.65 12.56
N GLY A 21 -16.48 12.91 12.09
CA GLY A 21 -15.24 12.33 12.62
C GLY A 21 -14.97 10.89 12.16
N ARG A 22 -15.94 10.20 11.54
CA ARG A 22 -15.81 8.77 11.17
C ARG A 22 -15.42 8.59 9.71
N THR A 23 -14.42 7.74 9.47
CA THR A 23 -14.06 7.30 8.12
C THR A 23 -15.14 6.35 7.58
N VAL A 24 -15.86 6.78 6.55
CA VAL A 24 -16.97 6.01 5.94
C VAL A 24 -16.50 5.18 4.75
N ALA A 25 -15.70 5.80 3.88
CA ALA A 25 -15.22 5.21 2.64
C ALA A 25 -13.86 5.80 2.26
N ALA A 26 -12.99 4.99 1.66
CA ALA A 26 -11.73 5.44 1.09
C ALA A 26 -11.30 4.46 0.00
N THR A 27 -10.91 4.97 -1.16
CA THR A 27 -10.53 4.12 -2.29
C THR A 27 -9.65 4.86 -3.30
N GLU A 28 -8.83 4.07 -4.01
CA GLU A 28 -7.95 4.54 -5.08
C GLU A 28 -8.65 4.45 -6.45
N GLU A 29 -8.40 5.42 -7.33
CA GLU A 29 -8.99 5.49 -8.68
C GLU A 29 -8.56 4.32 -9.57
N GLU A 30 -7.40 3.72 -9.30
CA GLU A 30 -6.95 2.54 -10.04
C GLU A 30 -7.91 1.35 -9.90
N ARG A 31 -8.65 1.27 -8.79
CA ARG A 31 -9.62 0.20 -8.54
C ARG A 31 -10.80 0.28 -9.52
N PHE A 32 -11.14 1.48 -9.98
CA PHE A 32 -12.24 1.74 -10.92
C PHE A 32 -11.76 1.87 -12.36
N SER A 33 -10.78 2.75 -12.61
CA SER A 33 -10.24 3.02 -13.96
C SER A 33 -9.51 1.83 -14.56
N ARG A 34 -9.09 0.87 -13.72
CA ARG A 34 -8.27 -0.29 -14.06
C ARG A 34 -6.90 0.08 -14.67
N ARG A 35 -6.49 1.34 -14.50
CA ARG A 35 -5.16 1.87 -14.82
C ARG A 35 -4.34 1.86 -13.54
N LYS A 36 -3.28 1.05 -13.51
CA LYS A 36 -2.39 0.95 -12.34
C LYS A 36 -1.83 2.34 -11.99
N HIS A 37 -1.84 2.70 -10.72
CA HIS A 37 -1.57 4.02 -10.13
C HIS A 37 -2.56 5.13 -10.49
N GLY A 38 -3.68 4.79 -11.14
CA GLY A 38 -4.69 5.70 -11.69
C GLY A 38 -4.19 6.46 -12.93
N LYS A 39 -2.96 6.98 -12.85
CA LYS A 39 -2.24 7.68 -13.89
C LYS A 39 -0.73 7.56 -13.69
N ARG A 40 0.04 7.97 -14.70
CA ARG A 40 1.49 8.19 -14.54
C ARG A 40 1.69 9.56 -13.88
N PRO A 41 2.64 9.73 -12.93
CA PRO A 41 2.88 11.01 -12.25
C PRO A 41 3.63 12.00 -13.16
N LEU A 42 3.05 12.33 -14.31
CA LEU A 42 3.60 13.28 -15.25
C LEU A 42 2.91 14.64 -15.06
N PRO A 43 3.60 15.77 -15.27
CA PRO A 43 3.05 17.10 -15.07
C PRO A 43 1.69 17.34 -15.75
N PHE A 44 1.52 16.79 -16.95
CA PHE A 44 0.30 16.90 -17.76
C PHE A 44 -0.81 15.92 -17.36
N SER A 45 -0.60 15.09 -16.35
CA SER A 45 -1.63 14.19 -15.81
C SER A 45 -2.33 14.80 -14.59
N ALA A 46 -1.85 15.92 -14.06
CA ALA A 46 -2.37 16.54 -12.83
C ALA A 46 -3.85 16.96 -12.92
N TRP A 47 -4.39 17.16 -14.12
CA TRP A 47 -5.81 17.40 -14.35
C TRP A 47 -6.69 16.16 -14.15
N GLU A 48 -6.13 14.95 -14.21
CA GLU A 48 -6.89 13.70 -14.01
C GLU A 48 -7.25 13.55 -12.53
N LEU A 49 -8.51 13.83 -12.20
CA LEU A 49 -9.06 13.72 -10.85
C LEU A 49 -9.59 12.30 -10.57
N PRO A 50 -9.70 11.89 -9.29
CA PRO A 50 -10.29 10.59 -8.90
C PRO A 50 -11.83 10.63 -8.98
N GLU A 51 -12.39 10.87 -10.17
CA GLU A 51 -13.82 11.09 -10.35
C GLU A 51 -14.66 9.87 -9.94
N LEU A 52 -14.22 8.66 -10.34
CA LEU A 52 -14.98 7.44 -10.07
C LEU A 52 -14.96 7.11 -8.57
N SER A 53 -13.80 7.26 -7.93
CA SER A 53 -13.63 7.07 -6.49
C SER A 53 -14.44 8.08 -5.69
N ALA A 54 -14.39 9.36 -6.08
CA ALA A 54 -15.12 10.42 -5.40
C ALA A 54 -16.63 10.22 -5.49
N ARG A 55 -17.17 9.93 -6.68
CA ARG A 55 -18.59 9.62 -6.87
C ARG A 55 -19.01 8.41 -6.05
N TRP A 56 -18.22 7.34 -6.09
CA TRP A 56 -18.52 6.13 -5.33
C TRP A 56 -18.54 6.39 -3.81
N CYS A 57 -17.58 7.14 -3.27
CA CYS A 57 -17.56 7.49 -1.84
C CYS A 57 -18.85 8.22 -1.42
N LEU A 58 -19.35 9.12 -2.26
CA LEU A 58 -20.59 9.86 -2.02
C LEU A 58 -21.84 8.97 -2.13
N GLU A 59 -21.90 8.14 -3.17
CA GLU A 59 -22.97 7.16 -3.38
C GLU A 59 -23.08 6.17 -2.21
N GLN A 60 -21.94 5.66 -1.73
CA GLN A 60 -21.86 4.75 -0.59
C GLN A 60 -22.48 5.34 0.70
N ALA A 61 -22.41 6.66 0.87
CA ALA A 61 -22.99 7.36 2.01
C ALA A 61 -24.38 7.97 1.73
N GLY A 62 -24.88 7.89 0.49
CA GLY A 62 -26.12 8.54 0.07
C GLY A 62 -26.05 10.08 0.15
N ILE A 63 -24.88 10.66 -0.06
CA ILE A 63 -24.63 12.11 0.05
C ILE A 63 -24.51 12.70 -1.36
N ARG A 64 -25.18 13.83 -1.64
CA ARG A 64 -24.97 14.58 -2.89
C ARG A 64 -23.79 15.55 -2.73
N PRO A 65 -23.08 15.91 -3.82
CA PRO A 65 -21.98 16.88 -3.74
C PRO A 65 -22.35 18.21 -3.05
N ALA A 66 -23.57 18.72 -3.27
CA ALA A 66 -24.08 19.95 -2.65
C ALA A 66 -24.26 19.87 -1.12
N GLU A 67 -24.23 18.67 -0.53
CA GLU A 67 -24.42 18.40 0.90
C GLU A 67 -23.08 18.26 1.66
N LEU A 68 -21.95 18.30 0.95
CA LEU A 68 -20.61 18.30 1.54
C LEU A 68 -20.33 19.62 2.24
N ASP A 69 -19.84 19.57 3.48
CA ASP A 69 -19.44 20.77 4.21
C ASP A 69 -18.09 21.32 3.68
N ALA A 70 -17.21 20.42 3.23
CA ALA A 70 -15.94 20.76 2.60
C ALA A 70 -15.44 19.65 1.67
N VAL A 71 -14.59 20.02 0.72
CA VAL A 71 -13.76 19.09 -0.07
C VAL A 71 -12.30 19.45 0.14
N THR A 72 -11.45 18.52 0.55
CA THR A 72 -10.01 18.83 0.72
C THR A 72 -9.21 18.37 -0.48
N TYR A 73 -8.30 19.19 -0.98
CA TYR A 73 -7.32 18.81 -1.99
C TYR A 73 -5.93 18.78 -1.36
N SER A 74 -5.27 17.62 -1.37
CA SER A 74 -4.04 17.34 -0.60
C SER A 74 -2.74 17.93 -1.19
N PHE A 75 -2.81 19.18 -1.67
CA PHE A 75 -1.66 19.96 -2.11
C PHE A 75 -2.01 21.45 -2.14
N ASP A 76 -1.19 22.31 -1.54
CA ASP A 76 -1.39 23.76 -1.59
C ASP A 76 -0.48 24.43 -2.65
N PRO A 77 -1.02 24.87 -3.80
CA PRO A 77 -0.21 25.50 -4.85
C PRO A 77 0.42 26.84 -4.45
N THR A 78 0.00 27.45 -3.34
CA THR A 78 0.59 28.71 -2.83
C THR A 78 1.89 28.49 -2.07
N LEU A 79 2.12 27.27 -1.55
CA LEU A 79 3.34 26.90 -0.84
C LEU A 79 4.43 26.36 -1.79
N ALA A 80 4.06 26.04 -3.04
CA ALA A 80 4.97 25.48 -4.02
C ALA A 80 6.00 26.49 -4.51
N ARG A 81 7.24 26.02 -4.70
CA ARG A 81 8.34 26.77 -5.32
C ARG A 81 8.64 26.19 -6.71
N PRO A 82 9.18 26.98 -7.66
CA PRO A 82 9.53 26.45 -8.98
C PRO A 82 10.53 25.29 -8.87
N ALA A 83 10.27 24.17 -9.56
CA ALA A 83 11.12 22.96 -9.53
C ALA A 83 12.63 23.23 -9.68
N ARG A 84 13.02 24.08 -10.65
CA ARG A 84 14.44 24.46 -10.88
C ARG A 84 15.09 25.10 -9.66
N ASP A 85 14.35 25.86 -8.86
CA ASP A 85 14.85 26.58 -7.68
C ASP A 85 14.99 25.63 -6.48
N MET A 86 14.47 24.41 -6.61
CA MET A 86 14.56 23.29 -5.67
C MET A 86 15.54 22.21 -6.14
N GLY A 87 16.28 22.45 -7.23
CA GLY A 87 17.22 21.48 -7.79
C GLY A 87 16.57 20.29 -8.50
N LEU A 88 15.30 20.42 -8.91
CA LEU A 88 14.57 19.38 -9.64
C LEU A 88 14.52 19.69 -11.14
N ASP A 89 14.69 18.65 -11.97
CA ASP A 89 14.49 18.72 -13.42
C ASP A 89 13.04 18.43 -13.78
N ASP A 90 12.21 19.47 -13.79
CA ASP A 90 10.80 19.39 -14.15
C ASP A 90 10.36 20.62 -14.95
N PRO A 91 10.59 20.63 -16.28
CA PRO A 91 10.31 21.80 -17.12
C PRO A 91 8.82 22.14 -17.23
N TRP A 92 7.93 21.21 -16.86
CA TRP A 92 6.47 21.38 -16.95
C TRP A 92 5.82 21.63 -15.60
N ASP A 93 6.61 21.86 -14.55
CA ASP A 93 6.12 22.21 -13.22
C ASP A 93 5.12 23.39 -13.21
N PRO A 94 5.29 24.48 -13.99
CA PRO A 94 4.28 25.54 -14.07
C PRO A 94 2.91 25.05 -14.53
N LEU A 95 2.86 24.07 -15.44
CA LEU A 95 1.61 23.49 -15.92
C LEU A 95 0.96 22.63 -14.83
N ARG A 96 1.74 21.81 -14.11
CA ARG A 96 1.23 21.06 -12.94
C ARG A 96 0.60 22.00 -11.91
N LEU A 97 1.29 23.08 -11.57
CA LEU A 97 0.81 24.05 -10.59
C LEU A 97 -0.44 24.79 -11.06
N GLU A 98 -0.58 25.05 -12.36
CA GLU A 98 -1.82 25.62 -12.88
C GLU A 98 -2.99 24.63 -12.72
N TYR A 99 -2.79 23.34 -13.00
CA TYR A 99 -3.83 22.35 -12.74
C TYR A 99 -4.20 22.25 -11.26
N ALA A 100 -3.22 22.34 -10.35
CA ALA A 100 -3.49 22.38 -8.91
C ALA A 100 -4.35 23.59 -8.51
N ARG A 101 -4.04 24.78 -9.02
CA ARG A 101 -4.83 26.01 -8.75
C ARG A 101 -6.26 25.91 -9.26
N ARG A 102 -6.45 25.20 -10.36
CA ARG A 102 -7.76 24.98 -11.01
C ARG A 102 -8.51 23.75 -10.52
N ALA A 103 -7.95 23.01 -9.55
CA ALA A 103 -8.57 21.83 -8.99
C ALA A 103 -10.01 22.08 -8.48
N PRO A 104 -10.33 23.24 -7.85
CA PRO A 104 -11.71 23.51 -7.44
C PRO A 104 -12.71 23.49 -8.58
N GLU A 105 -12.41 24.15 -9.71
CA GLU A 105 -13.28 24.18 -10.88
C GLU A 105 -13.40 22.81 -11.54
N PHE A 106 -12.29 22.06 -11.62
CA PHE A 106 -12.33 20.69 -12.16
C PHE A 106 -13.14 19.74 -11.28
N LEU A 107 -13.04 19.86 -9.95
CA LEU A 107 -13.84 19.07 -9.02
C LEU A 107 -15.33 19.39 -9.12
N ALA A 108 -15.69 20.67 -9.31
CA ALA A 108 -17.07 21.07 -9.50
C ALA A 108 -17.69 20.51 -10.79
N GLU A 109 -16.90 20.38 -11.86
CA GLU A 109 -17.31 19.70 -13.10
C GLU A 109 -17.43 18.18 -12.89
N ALA A 110 -16.45 17.57 -12.23
CA ALA A 110 -16.43 16.13 -11.94
C ALA A 110 -17.56 15.68 -11.00
N LEU A 111 -17.99 16.56 -10.09
CA LEU A 111 -19.02 16.33 -9.07
C LEU A 111 -20.12 17.41 -9.19
N PRO A 112 -21.06 17.27 -10.14
CA PRO A 112 -22.08 18.27 -10.39
C PRO A 112 -22.87 18.65 -9.13
N GLY A 113 -22.88 19.96 -8.83
CA GLY A 113 -23.52 20.53 -7.64
C GLY A 113 -22.56 20.78 -6.48
N LEU A 114 -21.29 20.41 -6.58
CA LEU A 114 -20.25 20.90 -5.67
C LEU A 114 -20.02 22.39 -5.90
N ASP A 115 -20.01 23.15 -4.80
CA ASP A 115 -19.57 24.53 -4.79
C ASP A 115 -18.02 24.58 -4.74
N PRO A 116 -17.33 25.14 -5.75
CA PRO A 116 -15.87 25.20 -5.76
C PRO A 116 -15.31 26.02 -4.59
N GLU A 117 -16.08 26.92 -3.97
CA GLU A 117 -15.65 27.67 -2.78
C GLU A 117 -15.52 26.78 -1.53
N ARG A 118 -16.09 25.56 -1.55
CA ARG A 118 -15.92 24.56 -0.47
C ARG A 118 -14.64 23.75 -0.59
N VAL A 119 -13.84 23.96 -1.63
CA VAL A 119 -12.57 23.27 -1.81
C VAL A 119 -11.49 23.95 -0.97
N VAL A 120 -10.89 23.18 -0.06
CA VAL A 120 -9.84 23.62 0.86
C VAL A 120 -8.55 22.91 0.49
N PHE A 121 -7.50 23.67 0.21
CA PHE A 121 -6.16 23.10 0.02
C PHE A 121 -5.56 22.73 1.37
N VAL A 122 -5.04 21.50 1.48
CA VAL A 122 -4.33 21.01 2.66
C VAL A 122 -2.89 20.74 2.25
N PRO A 123 -1.87 21.27 2.96
CA PRO A 123 -0.48 21.01 2.62
C PRO A 123 -0.19 19.50 2.58
N HIS A 124 0.55 19.05 1.57
CA HIS A 124 0.68 17.64 1.22
C HIS A 124 1.18 16.77 2.38
N HIS A 125 2.27 17.20 3.04
CA HIS A 125 2.78 16.44 4.19
C HIS A 125 1.93 16.60 5.46
N VAL A 126 1.10 17.65 5.56
CA VAL A 126 0.10 17.74 6.64
C VAL A 126 -1.00 16.71 6.40
N ALA A 127 -1.44 16.54 5.15
CA ALA A 127 -2.37 15.48 4.78
C ALA A 127 -1.77 14.09 5.05
N HIS A 128 -0.50 13.82 4.71
CA HIS A 128 0.15 12.57 5.14
C HIS A 128 0.20 12.42 6.67
N ALA A 129 0.57 13.47 7.40
CA ALA A 129 0.62 13.39 8.86
C ALA A 129 -0.77 13.09 9.46
N ALA A 130 -1.83 13.71 8.91
CA ALA A 130 -3.20 13.50 9.33
C ALA A 130 -3.79 12.14 8.91
N SER A 131 -3.27 11.53 7.84
CA SER A 131 -3.59 10.15 7.48
C SER A 131 -2.94 9.15 8.44
N ALA A 132 -2.00 9.58 9.28
CA ALA A 132 -1.36 8.74 10.28
C ALA A 132 -1.82 9.03 11.70
N GLY A 133 -1.56 10.22 12.24
CA GLY A 133 -1.82 10.54 13.65
C GLY A 133 -3.28 10.30 14.06
N PRO A 134 -4.24 11.09 13.54
CA PRO A 134 -5.67 10.92 13.77
C PRO A 134 -6.25 9.55 13.36
N ALA A 135 -5.70 8.93 12.31
CA ALA A 135 -6.18 7.62 11.84
C ALA A 135 -5.70 6.45 12.70
N SER A 136 -4.62 6.64 13.45
CA SER A 136 -4.04 5.61 14.32
C SER A 136 -4.85 5.44 15.61
N PRO A 137 -4.68 4.31 16.34
CA PRO A 137 -5.26 4.15 17.67
C PRO A 137 -4.57 5.01 18.75
N HIS A 138 -3.61 5.87 18.38
CA HIS A 138 -2.81 6.69 19.29
C HIS A 138 -3.15 8.19 19.12
N PRO A 139 -4.09 8.74 19.90
CA PRO A 139 -4.54 10.13 19.74
C PRO A 139 -3.41 11.14 19.96
N ASP A 140 -2.52 10.86 20.91
CA ASP A 140 -1.26 11.57 21.10
C ASP A 140 -0.11 10.71 20.59
N SER A 141 0.62 11.21 19.60
CA SER A 141 1.70 10.46 18.96
C SER A 141 2.75 11.39 18.34
N ALA A 142 3.98 10.92 18.26
CA ALA A 142 4.92 11.46 17.31
C ALA A 142 4.48 11.06 15.89
N VAL A 143 4.72 11.92 14.90
CA VAL A 143 4.39 11.64 13.51
C VAL A 143 5.59 11.90 12.61
N LEU A 144 5.88 10.95 11.73
CA LEU A 144 6.98 10.99 10.80
C LEU A 144 6.48 10.68 9.38
N VAL A 145 6.47 11.70 8.52
CA VAL A 145 6.12 11.61 7.10
C VAL A 145 7.39 11.51 6.28
N LEU A 146 7.54 10.44 5.51
CA LEU A 146 8.73 10.15 4.70
C LEU A 146 8.30 9.96 3.25
N ASP A 147 8.53 10.96 2.41
CA ASP A 147 7.91 11.02 1.09
C ASP A 147 8.91 11.33 -0.03
N GLY A 148 8.45 11.23 -1.29
CA GLY A 148 9.21 11.67 -2.45
C GLY A 148 9.28 13.19 -2.51
N ARG A 149 8.11 13.84 -2.61
CA ARG A 149 7.98 15.29 -2.80
C ARG A 149 6.56 15.76 -2.46
N GLY A 150 6.47 16.88 -1.75
CA GLY A 150 5.26 17.71 -1.65
C GLY A 150 5.39 19.00 -2.47
N GLU A 151 5.00 20.12 -1.86
CA GLU A 151 5.08 21.45 -2.46
C GLU A 151 6.53 21.95 -2.63
N ALA A 152 7.30 21.84 -1.55
CA ALA A 152 8.70 22.29 -1.50
C ALA A 152 9.60 21.44 -0.57
N ALA A 153 9.04 20.38 0.01
CA ALA A 153 9.69 19.51 0.98
C ALA A 153 9.59 18.04 0.53
N SER A 154 10.24 17.13 1.27
CA SER A 154 10.14 15.66 1.12
C SER A 154 9.83 14.95 2.44
N HIS A 155 9.72 15.71 3.54
CA HIS A 155 9.64 15.16 4.88
C HIS A 155 8.90 16.12 5.82
N LEU A 156 8.19 15.55 6.79
CA LEU A 156 7.66 16.26 7.95
C LEU A 156 7.83 15.40 9.20
N ALA A 157 8.43 15.97 10.24
CA ALA A 157 8.48 15.38 11.57
C ALA A 157 7.73 16.30 12.55
N GLY A 158 6.86 15.72 13.36
CA GLY A 158 6.04 16.49 14.29
C GLY A 158 5.42 15.63 15.37
N ARG A 159 4.43 16.19 16.04
CA ARG A 159 3.62 15.47 17.03
C ARG A 159 2.16 15.90 16.96
N TYR A 160 1.27 14.96 17.22
CA TYR A 160 -0.12 15.22 17.55
C TYR A 160 -0.29 15.28 19.06
N ARG A 161 -0.95 16.34 19.54
CA ARG A 161 -1.44 16.47 20.91
C ARG A 161 -2.80 17.13 20.90
N ASP A 162 -3.77 16.55 21.61
CA ASP A 162 -5.15 17.07 21.67
C ASP A 162 -5.73 17.34 20.26
N GLY A 163 -5.46 16.44 19.31
CA GLY A 163 -5.91 16.55 17.91
C GLY A 163 -5.18 17.61 17.07
N LYS A 164 -4.13 18.26 17.58
CA LYS A 164 -3.39 19.32 16.87
C LYS A 164 -2.01 18.85 16.46
N LEU A 165 -1.64 19.13 15.20
CA LEU A 165 -0.30 18.91 14.68
C LEU A 165 0.63 20.07 15.08
N ASP A 166 1.74 19.73 15.74
CA ASP A 166 2.88 20.61 15.98
C ASP A 166 4.05 20.11 15.12
N THR A 167 4.39 20.85 14.07
CA THR A 167 5.48 20.51 13.15
C THR A 167 6.82 20.97 13.72
N LEU A 168 7.73 20.01 13.93
CA LEU A 168 9.04 20.25 14.56
C LEU A 168 10.15 20.41 13.53
N ALA A 169 10.09 19.65 12.43
CA ALA A 169 11.05 19.74 11.33
C ALA A 169 10.41 19.38 9.98
N SER A 170 11.02 19.87 8.91
CA SER A 170 10.72 19.48 7.53
C SER A 170 12.01 19.51 6.72
N GLN A 171 12.15 18.59 5.77
CA GLN A 171 13.29 18.55 4.85
C GLN A 171 12.92 19.25 3.56
N ALA A 172 13.62 20.34 3.23
CA ALA A 172 13.47 20.99 1.94
C ALA A 172 14.12 20.17 0.82
N LEU A 173 13.52 20.25 -0.37
CA LEU A 173 14.13 19.74 -1.61
C LEU A 173 15.43 20.53 -1.94
N PRO A 174 16.44 19.90 -2.58
CA PRO A 174 16.39 18.63 -3.31
C PRO A 174 16.58 17.36 -2.48
N ASP A 175 16.88 17.48 -1.18
CA ASP A 175 17.10 16.31 -0.33
C ASP A 175 15.81 15.50 -0.16
N SER A 176 15.80 14.25 -0.63
CA SER A 176 14.65 13.36 -0.50
C SER A 176 15.09 11.90 -0.49
N LEU A 177 14.76 11.20 0.60
CA LEU A 177 14.97 9.75 0.69
C LEU A 177 14.11 9.00 -0.32
N GLY A 178 12.88 9.48 -0.58
CA GLY A 178 12.00 8.91 -1.59
C GLY A 178 12.59 9.05 -3.00
N LEU A 179 13.03 10.25 -3.39
CA LEU A 179 13.62 10.47 -4.71
C LEU A 179 14.92 9.69 -4.91
N VAL A 180 15.79 9.59 -3.89
CA VAL A 180 16.99 8.73 -3.95
C VAL A 180 16.61 7.27 -4.24
N TYR A 181 15.57 6.76 -3.59
CA TYR A 181 15.12 5.39 -3.80
C TYR A 181 14.49 5.18 -5.19
N GLU A 182 13.75 6.18 -5.68
CA GLU A 182 13.18 6.20 -7.03
C GLU A 182 14.27 6.29 -8.13
N GLU A 183 15.29 7.12 -7.94
CA GLU A 183 16.43 7.24 -8.85
C GLU A 183 17.18 5.92 -8.95
N LEU A 184 17.42 5.24 -7.82
CA LEU A 184 18.00 3.91 -7.83
C LEU A 184 17.09 2.90 -8.54
N THR A 185 15.77 3.00 -8.33
CA THR A 185 14.78 2.13 -9.00
C THR A 185 14.90 2.27 -10.52
N GLU A 186 15.03 3.49 -11.04
CA GLU A 186 15.25 3.74 -12.46
C GLU A 186 16.64 3.29 -12.93
N HIS A 187 17.71 3.53 -12.15
CA HIS A 187 19.08 3.10 -12.48
C HIS A 187 19.19 1.57 -12.58
N LEU A 188 18.48 0.87 -11.70
CA LEU A 188 18.30 -0.57 -11.74
C LEU A 188 17.22 -0.98 -12.73
N GLY A 189 16.87 -0.12 -13.71
CA GLY A 189 15.92 -0.33 -14.80
C GLY A 189 14.59 -0.94 -14.43
N PHE A 190 14.09 -0.61 -13.24
CA PHE A 190 12.71 -0.80 -12.84
C PHE A 190 11.91 0.48 -13.10
N LEU A 191 10.59 0.42 -12.91
CA LEU A 191 9.73 1.56 -13.15
C LEU A 191 9.71 2.50 -11.93
N ARG A 192 10.31 3.68 -12.07
CA ARG A 192 10.21 4.77 -11.08
C ARG A 192 8.75 5.13 -10.74
N SER A 193 8.55 5.46 -9.46
CA SER A 193 7.27 5.77 -8.79
C SER A 193 6.26 4.63 -8.95
N SER A 194 6.73 3.38 -8.86
CA SER A 194 5.90 2.18 -9.01
C SER A 194 6.58 0.93 -8.45
N ASP A 195 7.86 0.70 -8.78
CA ASP A 195 8.55 -0.58 -8.57
C ASP A 195 9.62 -0.54 -7.46
N GLU A 196 9.61 0.45 -6.58
CA GLU A 196 10.55 0.62 -5.47
C GLU A 196 10.59 -0.63 -4.57
N TYR A 197 9.46 -1.31 -4.37
CA TYR A 197 9.41 -2.56 -3.62
C TYR A 197 10.26 -3.69 -4.24
N LYS A 198 10.62 -3.61 -5.54
CA LYS A 198 11.55 -4.55 -6.18
C LYS A 198 12.99 -4.28 -5.77
N VAL A 199 13.37 -3.03 -5.56
CA VAL A 199 14.68 -2.66 -5.00
C VAL A 199 14.78 -3.18 -3.57
N MET A 200 13.71 -3.02 -2.78
CA MET A 200 13.64 -3.57 -1.41
C MET A 200 13.80 -5.09 -1.41
N ALA A 201 13.16 -5.80 -2.34
CA ALA A 201 13.32 -7.26 -2.46
C ALA A 201 14.72 -7.66 -2.97
N LEU A 202 15.27 -6.91 -3.95
CA LEU A 202 16.61 -7.19 -4.48
C LEU A 202 17.71 -6.99 -3.42
N ALA A 203 17.50 -6.06 -2.49
CA ALA A 203 18.42 -5.80 -1.39
C ALA A 203 18.69 -7.04 -0.52
N SER A 204 17.75 -7.99 -0.37
CA SER A 204 17.96 -9.22 0.41
C SER A 204 18.91 -10.22 -0.25
N TYR A 205 19.27 -10.01 -1.52
CA TYR A 205 20.24 -10.82 -2.26
C TYR A 205 21.65 -10.19 -2.29
N GLY A 206 21.79 -9.00 -1.71
CA GLY A 206 23.02 -8.22 -1.73
C GLY A 206 23.77 -8.21 -0.41
N THR A 207 25.00 -7.73 -0.46
CA THR A 207 25.78 -7.30 0.70
C THR A 207 25.98 -5.79 0.64
N PRO A 208 25.87 -5.05 1.77
CA PRO A 208 25.91 -3.59 1.75
C PRO A 208 27.35 -3.03 1.60
N ARG A 209 28.17 -3.59 0.71
CA ARG A 209 29.58 -3.21 0.53
C ARG A 209 29.76 -1.75 0.10
N PHE A 210 28.75 -1.15 -0.54
CA PHE A 210 28.78 0.24 -1.00
C PHE A 210 28.34 1.25 0.07
N LEU A 211 27.84 0.79 1.22
CA LEU A 211 27.33 1.64 2.31
C LEU A 211 28.31 2.75 2.74
N PRO A 212 29.63 2.51 2.95
CA PRO A 212 30.55 3.58 3.36
C PRO A 212 30.62 4.75 2.37
N ARG A 213 30.46 4.47 1.07
CA ARG A 213 30.49 5.50 0.02
C ARG A 213 29.12 6.15 -0.16
N LEU A 214 28.03 5.40 -0.02
CA LEU A 214 26.67 5.95 -0.06
C LEU A 214 26.44 6.98 1.06
N ARG A 215 27.03 6.78 2.25
CA ARG A 215 26.98 7.75 3.36
C ARG A 215 27.50 9.14 3.01
N GLN A 216 28.34 9.27 1.97
CA GLN A 216 28.83 10.58 1.51
C GLN A 216 27.71 11.41 0.85
N TYR A 217 26.68 10.75 0.32
CA TYR A 217 25.53 11.37 -0.36
C TYR A 217 24.28 11.37 0.50
N VAL A 218 24.08 10.30 1.28
CA VAL A 218 22.88 10.06 2.08
C VAL A 218 23.28 9.93 3.56
N HIS A 219 22.96 10.95 4.38
CA HIS A 219 23.26 10.94 5.81
C HIS A 219 22.35 11.92 6.56
N PRO A 220 22.03 11.64 7.83
CA PRO A 220 21.27 12.57 8.65
C PRO A 220 22.11 13.80 9.05
N THR A 221 21.45 14.90 9.39
CA THR A 221 22.10 16.15 9.83
C THR A 221 22.10 16.35 11.35
N GLY A 222 21.54 15.40 12.12
CA GLY A 222 21.43 15.47 13.58
C GLY A 222 20.33 16.36 14.14
N HIS A 223 19.60 17.11 13.30
CA HIS A 223 18.56 18.07 13.70
C HIS A 223 17.22 17.82 13.01
N GLY A 224 16.81 16.55 12.88
CA GLY A 224 15.56 16.18 12.22
C GLY A 224 15.56 16.33 10.70
N GLY A 225 16.73 16.52 10.10
CA GLY A 225 16.92 16.59 8.65
C GLY A 225 17.98 15.62 8.14
N PHE A 226 18.19 15.62 6.84
CA PHE A 226 19.14 14.74 6.16
C PHE A 226 19.65 15.38 4.86
N ARG A 227 20.81 14.89 4.42
CA ARG A 227 21.25 15.01 3.04
C ARG A 227 20.88 13.74 2.29
N ALA A 228 20.26 13.85 1.11
CA ALA A 228 19.86 12.74 0.24
C ALA A 228 19.59 13.24 -1.19
N HIS A 229 20.66 13.59 -1.92
CA HIS A 229 20.57 13.94 -3.34
C HIS A 229 21.92 13.72 -4.05
N GLY A 230 21.89 13.72 -5.39
CA GLY A 230 23.10 13.78 -6.21
C GLY A 230 23.97 12.55 -6.16
N VAL A 231 23.37 11.37 -5.95
CA VAL A 231 24.10 10.09 -5.95
C VAL A 231 24.55 9.77 -7.38
N ASP A 232 25.86 9.60 -7.59
CA ASP A 232 26.41 9.15 -8.87
C ASP A 232 26.28 7.62 -9.02
N TRP A 233 25.07 7.14 -9.30
CA TRP A 233 24.73 5.71 -9.35
C TRP A 233 25.64 4.89 -10.28
N ALA A 234 25.98 5.45 -11.45
CA ALA A 234 26.83 4.80 -12.45
C ALA A 234 28.24 4.50 -11.94
N SER A 235 28.72 5.24 -10.93
CA SER A 235 30.00 4.98 -10.31
C SER A 235 30.01 3.83 -9.30
N PHE A 236 28.84 3.29 -8.91
CA PHE A 236 28.72 2.14 -8.02
C PHE A 236 28.48 0.84 -8.80
N ALA A 237 27.54 0.87 -9.74
CA ALA A 237 27.21 -0.24 -10.62
C ALA A 237 26.73 0.32 -11.98
N PRO A 238 26.96 -0.39 -13.10
CA PRO A 238 26.44 0.04 -14.39
C PRO A 238 24.90 0.14 -14.34
N PRO A 239 24.27 1.05 -15.12
CA PRO A 239 22.82 1.08 -15.23
C PRO A 239 22.32 -0.21 -15.88
N ARG A 240 21.18 -0.72 -15.42
CA ARG A 240 20.54 -1.92 -15.97
C ARG A 240 19.43 -1.51 -16.94
N ALA A 241 19.38 -2.05 -18.16
CA ALA A 241 18.25 -1.79 -19.04
C ALA A 241 17.03 -2.65 -18.65
N LYS A 242 15.81 -2.16 -18.90
CA LYS A 242 14.58 -2.88 -18.58
C LYS A 242 14.56 -4.28 -19.20
N GLY A 243 14.36 -5.31 -18.37
CA GLY A 243 14.30 -6.71 -18.79
C GLY A 243 15.64 -7.43 -18.84
N GLU A 244 16.76 -6.73 -18.65
CA GLU A 244 18.06 -7.39 -18.47
C GLU A 244 18.15 -8.08 -17.11
N PRO A 245 18.86 -9.22 -17.02
CA PRO A 245 19.13 -9.85 -15.74
C PRO A 245 19.96 -8.91 -14.85
N TRP A 246 19.64 -8.90 -13.56
CA TRP A 246 20.49 -8.23 -12.57
C TRP A 246 21.73 -9.09 -12.25
N ASN A 247 22.71 -8.50 -11.56
CA ASN A 247 23.95 -9.16 -11.15
C ASN A 247 24.27 -8.79 -9.69
N GLN A 248 25.32 -9.36 -9.12
CA GLN A 248 25.65 -9.11 -7.71
C GLN A 248 25.93 -7.63 -7.39
N ASP A 249 26.51 -6.86 -8.32
CA ASP A 249 26.77 -5.43 -8.11
C ASP A 249 25.45 -4.65 -7.97
N HIS A 250 24.43 -5.00 -8.75
CA HIS A 250 23.08 -4.44 -8.62
C HIS A 250 22.45 -4.78 -7.26
N ALA A 251 22.58 -6.03 -6.82
CA ALA A 251 22.06 -6.47 -5.52
C ALA A 251 22.79 -5.79 -4.35
N ASP A 252 24.11 -5.70 -4.41
CA ASP A 252 24.95 -5.03 -3.41
C ASP A 252 24.65 -3.52 -3.33
N LEU A 253 24.32 -2.88 -4.47
CA LEU A 253 23.90 -1.48 -4.51
C LEU A 253 22.52 -1.28 -3.88
N ALA A 254 21.57 -2.16 -4.18
CA ALA A 254 20.25 -2.17 -3.52
C ALA A 254 20.41 -2.37 -2.00
N ALA A 255 21.22 -3.34 -1.56
CA ALA A 255 21.51 -3.61 -0.15
C ALA A 255 22.17 -2.41 0.55
N GLY A 256 23.16 -1.78 -0.08
CA GLY A 256 23.81 -0.58 0.46
C GLY A 256 22.85 0.60 0.60
N THR A 257 21.96 0.79 -0.36
CA THR A 257 20.97 1.89 -0.35
C THR A 257 19.87 1.65 0.67
N GLN A 258 19.38 0.41 0.78
CA GLN A 258 18.46 0.00 1.83
C GLN A 258 19.08 0.21 3.22
N ALA A 259 20.35 -0.16 3.40
CA ALA A 259 21.06 0.01 4.67
C ALA A 259 21.26 1.49 5.05
N VAL A 260 21.61 2.38 4.11
CA VAL A 260 21.79 3.81 4.41
C VAL A 260 20.45 4.50 4.69
N LEU A 261 19.38 4.12 3.98
CA LEU A 261 18.01 4.57 4.28
C LEU A 261 17.66 4.25 5.72
N GLU A 262 17.83 2.99 6.11
CA GLU A 262 17.57 2.52 7.47
C GLU A 262 18.37 3.26 8.55
N GLU A 263 19.63 3.61 8.29
CA GLU A 263 20.47 4.38 9.23
C GLU A 263 19.93 5.81 9.43
N VAL A 264 19.59 6.49 8.33
CA VAL A 264 18.99 7.83 8.40
C VAL A 264 17.68 7.79 9.17
N LEU A 265 16.81 6.81 8.86
CA LEU A 265 15.50 6.71 9.52
C LEU A 265 15.61 6.46 11.03
N LEU A 266 16.55 5.63 11.48
CA LEU A 266 16.79 5.43 12.91
C LEU A 266 17.23 6.73 13.60
N GLU A 267 18.13 7.51 12.99
CA GLU A 267 18.54 8.78 13.57
C GLU A 267 17.41 9.82 13.60
N LEU A 268 16.58 9.88 12.55
CA LEU A 268 15.39 10.76 12.53
C LEU A 268 14.39 10.37 13.62
N VAL A 269 14.15 9.08 13.81
CA VAL A 269 13.26 8.54 14.84
C VAL A 269 13.81 8.84 16.24
N ASP A 270 15.11 8.64 16.48
CA ASP A 270 15.77 8.96 17.74
C ASP A 270 15.70 10.46 18.06
N TRP A 271 15.99 11.30 17.06
CA TRP A 271 15.85 12.75 17.18
C TRP A 271 14.41 13.13 17.51
N LEU A 272 13.43 12.60 16.77
CA LEU A 272 12.02 12.92 16.96
C LEU A 272 11.56 12.51 18.36
N HIS A 273 11.98 11.36 18.87
CA HIS A 273 11.62 10.93 20.22
C HIS A 273 12.16 11.89 21.30
N ARG A 274 13.35 12.46 21.12
CA ARG A 274 13.88 13.47 22.05
C ARG A 274 13.07 14.78 22.04
N GLU A 275 12.59 15.20 20.87
CA GLU A 275 11.88 16.49 20.71
C GLU A 275 10.37 16.38 20.98
N ALA A 276 9.73 15.32 20.50
CA ALA A 276 8.29 15.09 20.63
C ALA A 276 7.91 14.39 21.94
N GLY A 277 8.75 13.47 22.41
CA GLY A 277 8.45 12.52 23.47
C GLY A 277 7.32 11.55 23.09
N GLY A 278 6.70 10.94 24.11
CA GLY A 278 5.58 10.01 23.93
C GLY A 278 6.02 8.57 23.71
N GLU A 279 5.04 7.66 23.65
CA GLU A 279 5.30 6.22 23.55
C GLU A 279 5.01 5.68 22.14
N ALA A 280 4.28 6.43 21.31
CA ALA A 280 3.80 6.01 20.01
C ALA A 280 4.37 6.87 18.87
N LEU A 281 4.83 6.19 17.81
CA LEU A 281 5.22 6.77 16.53
C LEU A 281 4.22 6.37 15.45
N THR A 282 3.68 7.35 14.75
CA THR A 282 2.84 7.15 13.57
C THR A 282 3.59 7.55 12.30
N MET A 283 3.44 6.76 11.23
CA MET A 283 4.21 6.96 10.00
C MET A 283 3.33 6.94 8.74
N ALA A 284 3.64 7.83 7.81
CA ALA A 284 3.06 7.92 6.47
C ALA A 284 4.12 8.43 5.44
N GLY A 285 3.71 8.66 4.20
CA GLY A 285 4.58 8.93 3.06
C GLY A 285 5.03 7.65 2.36
N GLY A 286 5.34 7.73 1.07
CA GLY A 286 5.63 6.55 0.24
C GLY A 286 6.77 5.67 0.78
N VAL A 287 7.77 6.25 1.44
CA VAL A 287 8.90 5.52 2.04
C VAL A 287 8.45 4.66 3.22
N ALA A 288 7.38 5.04 3.93
CA ALA A 288 6.84 4.26 5.05
C ALA A 288 6.19 2.93 4.60
N LEU A 289 6.04 2.67 3.29
CA LEU A 289 5.70 1.34 2.77
C LEU A 289 6.89 0.35 2.82
N ASN A 290 8.10 0.80 3.17
CA ASN A 290 9.28 -0.02 3.34
C ASN A 290 9.23 -0.81 4.65
N CYS A 291 8.63 -2.00 4.59
CA CYS A 291 8.42 -2.86 5.76
C CYS A 291 9.71 -3.33 6.44
N VAL A 292 10.83 -3.39 5.69
CA VAL A 292 12.14 -3.74 6.24
C VAL A 292 12.64 -2.62 7.16
N ALA A 293 12.59 -1.37 6.68
CA ALA A 293 12.93 -0.20 7.48
C ALA A 293 12.01 -0.04 8.70
N ASN A 294 10.70 -0.21 8.54
CA ASN A 294 9.73 -0.13 9.64
C ASN A 294 10.05 -1.13 10.76
N SER A 295 10.44 -2.35 10.40
CA SER A 295 10.76 -3.39 11.39
C SER A 295 12.06 -3.09 12.12
N LYS A 296 13.03 -2.47 11.43
CA LYS A 296 14.26 -1.99 12.07
C LYS A 296 13.97 -0.85 13.05
N ILE A 297 13.02 0.04 12.73
CA ILE A 297 12.54 1.09 13.65
C ILE A 297 11.92 0.47 14.89
N VAL A 298 11.05 -0.55 14.76
CA VAL A 298 10.48 -1.25 15.93
C VAL A 298 11.57 -1.92 16.76
N ALA A 299 12.54 -2.58 16.12
CA ALA A 299 13.55 -3.35 16.83
C ALA A 299 14.62 -2.49 17.53
N LYS A 300 14.92 -1.29 17.00
CA LYS A 300 16.07 -0.48 17.45
C LYS A 300 15.71 0.95 17.85
N GLY A 301 14.53 1.43 17.48
CA GLY A 301 14.05 2.75 17.83
C GLY A 301 13.56 2.82 19.29
N PRO A 302 13.30 4.04 19.79
CA PRO A 302 12.97 4.29 21.18
C PRO A 302 11.46 4.21 21.48
N TYR A 303 10.60 4.16 20.46
CA TYR A 303 9.15 4.12 20.64
C TYR A 303 8.68 2.71 21.00
N ARG A 304 7.71 2.64 21.93
CA ARG A 304 7.07 1.38 22.32
C ARG A 304 6.13 0.90 21.22
N ASP A 305 5.34 1.82 20.69
CA ASP A 305 4.30 1.54 19.71
C ASP A 305 4.66 2.22 18.39
N VAL A 306 4.67 1.47 17.29
CA VAL A 306 4.89 2.00 15.93
C VAL A 306 3.70 1.60 15.07
N TRP A 307 2.99 2.59 14.56
CA TRP A 307 1.85 2.40 13.68
C TRP A 307 2.14 3.04 12.32
N VAL A 308 1.90 2.29 11.24
CA VAL A 308 2.13 2.75 9.88
C VAL A 308 0.80 2.72 9.14
N GLN A 309 0.48 3.79 8.42
CA GLN A 309 -0.74 3.88 7.62
C GLN A 309 -0.73 2.82 6.49
N PRO A 310 -1.70 1.88 6.39
CA PRO A 310 -1.75 0.91 5.29
C PRO A 310 -1.77 1.53 3.89
N ALA A 311 -2.39 2.70 3.72
CA ALA A 311 -2.32 3.49 2.51
C ALA A 311 -1.29 4.63 2.63
N ALA A 312 -0.08 4.35 3.14
CA ALA A 312 0.91 5.39 3.49
C ALA A 312 1.39 6.26 2.32
N GLY A 313 1.32 5.76 1.07
CA GLY A 313 1.62 6.58 -0.11
C GLY A 313 0.58 7.67 -0.37
N ASP A 314 0.69 8.36 -1.50
CA ASP A 314 -0.13 9.54 -1.83
C ASP A 314 -1.63 9.30 -1.75
N ALA A 315 -2.10 8.08 -2.05
CA ALA A 315 -3.50 7.71 -1.87
C ALA A 315 -4.02 8.11 -0.48
N GLY A 316 -3.26 7.84 0.58
CA GLY A 316 -3.61 8.12 1.98
C GLY A 316 -3.82 9.60 2.29
N THR A 317 -3.27 10.51 1.49
CA THR A 317 -3.45 11.95 1.69
C THR A 317 -4.89 12.39 1.44
N ALA A 318 -5.68 11.63 0.66
CA ALA A 318 -7.12 11.85 0.54
C ALA A 318 -7.80 11.69 1.90
N LEU A 319 -7.53 10.59 2.62
CA LEU A 319 -8.06 10.36 3.96
C LEU A 319 -7.54 11.41 4.95
N GLY A 320 -6.24 11.68 4.90
CA GLY A 320 -5.62 12.63 5.82
C GLY A 320 -6.11 14.07 5.65
N GLY A 321 -6.36 14.52 4.41
CA GLY A 321 -6.98 15.82 4.18
C GLY A 321 -8.35 15.94 4.84
N ALA A 322 -9.20 14.90 4.69
CA ALA A 322 -10.51 14.87 5.32
C ALA A 322 -10.43 14.81 6.86
N LEU A 323 -9.52 14.01 7.43
CA LEU A 323 -9.31 13.91 8.88
C LEU A 323 -8.71 15.19 9.48
N HIS A 324 -7.84 15.88 8.75
CA HIS A 324 -7.25 17.15 9.19
C HIS A 324 -8.31 18.22 9.45
N LEU A 325 -9.39 18.20 8.66
CA LEU A 325 -10.49 19.16 8.75
C LEU A 325 -11.67 18.65 9.59
N ALA A 326 -11.65 17.38 10.00
CA ALA A 326 -12.70 16.78 10.82
C ALA A 326 -12.56 17.20 12.29
N GLU A 327 -13.69 17.49 12.92
CA GLU A 327 -13.76 17.66 14.38
C GLU A 327 -13.78 16.28 15.04
N GLU A 328 -12.93 16.08 16.06
CA GLU A 328 -12.85 14.85 16.86
C GLU A 328 -12.80 13.56 16.01
N PRO A 329 -11.79 13.39 15.15
CA PRO A 329 -11.69 12.22 14.28
C PRO A 329 -11.54 10.91 15.08
N ASP A 330 -12.34 9.92 14.73
CA ASP A 330 -12.19 8.54 15.21
C ASP A 330 -11.00 7.87 14.49
N PRO A 331 -10.24 6.99 15.16
CA PRO A 331 -9.26 6.13 14.50
C PRO A 331 -9.89 5.38 13.32
N MET A 332 -9.11 5.15 12.26
CA MET A 332 -9.63 4.41 11.12
C MET A 332 -10.02 2.99 11.58
N PRO A 333 -11.19 2.47 11.19
CA PRO A 333 -11.65 1.17 11.65
C PRO A 333 -10.81 0.04 11.03
N GLY A 334 -10.15 0.29 9.90
CA GLY A 334 -9.62 -0.72 9.02
C GLY A 334 -9.11 -0.23 7.69
N ALA A 335 -8.57 -1.15 6.91
CA ALA A 335 -8.29 -0.92 5.50
C ALA A 335 -9.47 -1.31 4.60
N ASP A 336 -10.47 -2.04 5.09
CA ASP A 336 -11.67 -2.50 4.37
C ASP A 336 -12.69 -1.35 4.10
N LEU A 337 -12.21 -0.31 3.41
CA LEU A 337 -12.90 0.97 3.18
C LEU A 337 -13.40 1.14 1.74
N GLY A 338 -13.10 0.22 0.83
CA GLY A 338 -13.50 0.25 -0.57
C GLY A 338 -14.87 -0.39 -0.85
N ARG A 339 -15.10 -0.79 -2.10
CA ARG A 339 -16.36 -1.37 -2.60
C ARG A 339 -16.67 -2.72 -1.97
N GLY A 340 -17.91 -2.87 -1.48
CA GLY A 340 -18.53 -4.15 -1.13
C GLY A 340 -19.65 -4.50 -2.11
N TRP A 341 -20.01 -5.78 -2.17
CA TRP A 341 -21.04 -6.30 -3.07
C TRP A 341 -21.98 -7.22 -2.29
N SER A 342 -23.28 -7.15 -2.56
CA SER A 342 -24.24 -8.07 -1.97
C SER A 342 -24.18 -9.44 -2.66
N ASP A 343 -24.63 -10.49 -1.98
CA ASP A 343 -24.71 -11.84 -2.55
C ASP A 343 -25.61 -11.88 -3.79
N ASP A 344 -26.62 -11.02 -3.89
CA ASP A 344 -27.48 -10.92 -5.06
C ASP A 344 -26.79 -10.19 -6.22
N ASP A 345 -25.99 -9.15 -5.96
CA ASP A 345 -25.17 -8.49 -7.00
C ASP A 345 -24.17 -9.48 -7.60
N LEU A 346 -23.50 -10.25 -6.73
CA LEU A 346 -22.52 -11.26 -7.14
C LEU A 346 -23.18 -12.37 -7.97
N ARG A 347 -24.36 -12.86 -7.54
CA ARG A 347 -25.13 -13.84 -8.31
C ARG A 347 -25.52 -13.30 -9.67
N ALA A 348 -26.03 -12.07 -9.73
CA ALA A 348 -26.46 -11.44 -10.97
C ALA A 348 -25.30 -11.34 -11.98
N TRP A 349 -24.08 -11.04 -11.53
CA TRP A 349 -22.89 -11.05 -12.39
C TRP A 349 -22.53 -12.45 -12.90
N LEU A 350 -22.59 -13.47 -12.04
CA LEU A 350 -22.35 -14.86 -12.43
C LEU A 350 -23.37 -15.36 -13.46
N ASP A 351 -24.65 -15.06 -13.23
CA ASP A 351 -25.75 -15.40 -14.13
C ASP A 351 -25.61 -14.67 -15.46
N THR A 352 -25.29 -13.36 -15.44
CA THR A 352 -25.05 -12.55 -16.64
C THR A 352 -23.88 -13.07 -17.46
N ALA A 353 -22.79 -13.49 -16.80
CA ALA A 353 -21.62 -14.07 -17.45
C ALA A 353 -21.83 -15.53 -17.89
N ALA A 354 -22.97 -16.14 -17.54
CA ALA A 354 -23.28 -17.55 -17.78
C ALA A 354 -22.19 -18.51 -17.25
N ILE A 355 -21.60 -18.17 -16.10
CA ILE A 355 -20.55 -18.98 -15.47
C ILE A 355 -21.20 -19.98 -14.49
N PRO A 356 -20.97 -21.29 -14.63
CA PRO A 356 -21.46 -22.27 -13.65
C PRO A 356 -20.83 -22.03 -12.27
N TYR A 357 -21.67 -21.97 -11.22
CA TYR A 357 -21.24 -21.81 -9.84
C TYR A 357 -21.93 -22.79 -8.89
N GLU A 358 -21.30 -22.99 -7.74
CA GLU A 358 -21.80 -23.75 -6.60
C GLU A 358 -22.14 -22.79 -5.45
N THR A 359 -23.09 -23.17 -4.60
CA THR A 359 -23.37 -22.50 -3.31
C THR A 359 -23.10 -23.51 -2.19
N PRO A 360 -21.83 -23.68 -1.78
CA PRO A 360 -21.48 -24.64 -0.72
C PRO A 360 -22.07 -24.23 0.62
N ASP A 361 -22.24 -25.21 1.52
CA ASP A 361 -22.71 -24.95 2.91
C ASP A 361 -21.73 -24.04 3.67
N ASP A 362 -20.42 -24.19 3.42
CA ASP A 362 -19.39 -23.28 3.92
C ASP A 362 -18.31 -23.04 2.85
N ILE A 363 -18.23 -21.80 2.37
CA ILE A 363 -17.22 -21.37 1.41
C ILE A 363 -15.80 -21.44 2.01
N ALA A 364 -15.65 -21.25 3.33
CA ALA A 364 -14.36 -21.33 4.00
C ALA A 364 -13.79 -22.76 3.96
N GLU A 365 -14.63 -23.77 4.18
CA GLU A 365 -14.25 -25.19 4.06
C GLU A 365 -13.90 -25.56 2.62
N THR A 366 -14.70 -25.07 1.65
CA THR A 366 -14.46 -25.30 0.22
C THR A 366 -13.12 -24.73 -0.25
N VAL A 367 -12.79 -23.51 0.22
CA VAL A 367 -11.51 -22.87 -0.06
C VAL A 367 -10.37 -23.60 0.63
N ALA A 368 -10.51 -23.95 1.92
CA ALA A 368 -9.49 -24.68 2.67
C ALA A 368 -9.18 -26.06 2.06
N GLU A 369 -10.20 -26.77 1.58
CA GLU A 369 -10.04 -28.01 0.82
C GLU A 369 -9.24 -27.79 -0.46
N THR A 370 -9.62 -26.80 -1.26
CA THR A 370 -8.93 -26.50 -2.52
C THR A 370 -7.47 -26.12 -2.28
N LEU A 371 -7.18 -25.33 -1.24
CA LEU A 371 -5.81 -25.00 -0.85
C LEU A 371 -5.04 -26.23 -0.36
N ALA A 372 -5.66 -27.12 0.41
CA ALA A 372 -5.04 -28.36 0.88
C ALA A 372 -4.68 -29.32 -0.27
N GLU A 373 -5.47 -29.29 -1.35
CA GLU A 373 -5.20 -29.99 -2.62
C GLU A 373 -4.19 -29.25 -3.53
N ASP A 374 -3.55 -28.20 -3.01
CA ASP A 374 -2.58 -27.35 -3.72
C ASP A 374 -3.17 -26.58 -4.92
N GLY A 375 -4.45 -26.24 -4.87
CA GLY A 375 -5.09 -25.32 -5.79
C GLY A 375 -4.78 -23.85 -5.45
N VAL A 376 -4.76 -22.99 -6.48
CA VAL A 376 -4.72 -21.53 -6.33
C VAL A 376 -6.15 -21.00 -6.26
N VAL A 377 -6.43 -20.18 -5.25
CA VAL A 377 -7.77 -19.63 -5.00
C VAL A 377 -7.77 -18.11 -5.22
N ALA A 378 -8.64 -17.61 -6.08
CA ALA A 378 -9.03 -16.21 -6.11
C ALA A 378 -10.11 -15.98 -5.05
N TRP A 379 -9.81 -15.16 -4.06
CA TRP A 379 -10.65 -14.84 -2.91
C TRP A 379 -11.18 -13.40 -3.07
N PHE A 380 -12.48 -13.28 -3.28
CA PHE A 380 -13.20 -12.02 -3.46
C PHE A 380 -14.32 -11.92 -2.42
N GLN A 381 -14.06 -11.25 -1.30
CA GLN A 381 -14.95 -11.19 -0.14
C GLN A 381 -15.08 -9.78 0.42
N GLY A 382 -16.26 -9.42 0.92
CA GLY A 382 -16.49 -8.17 1.65
C GLY A 382 -16.06 -6.89 0.90
N ARG A 383 -15.80 -5.83 1.68
CA ARG A 383 -15.27 -4.57 1.15
C ARG A 383 -13.81 -4.72 0.74
N SER A 384 -13.39 -4.06 -0.34
CA SER A 384 -11.99 -4.06 -0.76
C SER A 384 -11.11 -3.21 0.16
N GLU A 385 -9.82 -3.56 0.15
CA GLU A 385 -8.79 -2.88 0.91
C GLU A 385 -8.38 -1.55 0.27
N TYR A 386 -8.15 -0.54 1.10
CA TYR A 386 -7.55 0.75 0.76
C TYR A 386 -6.04 0.68 0.98
N GLY A 387 -5.27 0.98 -0.08
CA GLY A 387 -3.83 0.85 -0.11
C GLY A 387 -3.35 -0.33 -0.97
N PRO A 388 -2.03 -0.53 -1.06
CA PRO A 388 -1.42 -1.39 -2.08
C PRO A 388 -1.39 -2.88 -1.74
N ARG A 389 -1.87 -3.29 -0.55
CA ARG A 389 -1.78 -4.66 -0.06
C ARG A 389 -3.16 -5.31 -0.06
N ALA A 390 -3.24 -6.54 -0.58
CA ALA A 390 -4.39 -7.40 -0.33
C ALA A 390 -4.28 -7.98 1.08
N LEU A 391 -5.33 -7.81 1.86
CA LEU A 391 -5.42 -8.16 3.28
C LEU A 391 -6.59 -9.13 3.52
N GLY A 392 -6.85 -10.03 2.57
CA GLY A 392 -7.86 -11.07 2.74
C GLY A 392 -9.25 -10.69 2.23
N HIS A 393 -9.37 -9.67 1.36
CA HIS A 393 -10.63 -9.32 0.69
C HIS A 393 -10.52 -9.44 -0.83
N ARG A 394 -9.37 -9.07 -1.41
CA ARG A 394 -9.06 -9.22 -2.85
C ARG A 394 -7.73 -9.96 -3.02
N SER A 395 -7.72 -11.24 -2.67
CA SER A 395 -6.50 -12.04 -2.50
C SER A 395 -6.40 -13.21 -3.48
N LEU A 396 -5.17 -13.52 -3.90
CA LEU A 396 -4.80 -14.84 -4.40
C LEU A 396 -4.19 -15.63 -3.25
N LEU A 397 -4.76 -16.79 -2.97
CA LEU A 397 -4.35 -17.68 -1.90
C LEU A 397 -3.73 -18.96 -2.48
N ALA A 398 -2.74 -19.51 -1.79
CA ALA A 398 -2.09 -20.77 -2.16
C ALA A 398 -1.56 -21.50 -0.91
N HIS A 399 -1.20 -22.77 -1.10
CA HIS A 399 -0.61 -23.60 -0.05
C HIS A 399 0.83 -23.15 0.28
N PRO A 400 1.17 -22.84 1.54
CA PRO A 400 2.51 -22.32 1.88
C PRO A 400 3.59 -23.41 1.95
N GLY A 401 3.19 -24.66 2.16
CA GLY A 401 4.07 -25.83 2.24
C GLY A 401 4.67 -26.33 0.92
N ARG A 402 4.44 -25.63 -0.21
CA ARG A 402 4.97 -25.98 -1.54
C ARG A 402 5.82 -24.84 -2.05
N ALA A 403 7.13 -25.04 -2.19
CA ALA A 403 8.05 -23.96 -2.59
C ALA A 403 7.71 -23.41 -3.99
N GLU A 404 7.20 -24.28 -4.86
CA GLU A 404 6.78 -24.00 -6.24
C GLU A 404 5.63 -22.97 -6.30
N ASN A 405 4.89 -22.77 -5.21
CA ASN A 405 3.81 -21.79 -5.17
C ASN A 405 4.29 -20.35 -5.23
N LEU A 406 5.53 -20.07 -4.82
CA LEU A 406 6.12 -18.75 -5.03
C LEU A 406 6.24 -18.45 -6.53
N GLU A 407 6.83 -19.38 -7.28
CA GLU A 407 7.01 -19.27 -8.72
C GLU A 407 5.67 -19.26 -9.46
N ARG A 408 4.75 -20.16 -9.10
CA ARG A 408 3.40 -20.26 -9.69
C ARG A 408 2.64 -18.93 -9.56
N LEU A 409 2.67 -18.30 -8.39
CA LEU A 409 2.04 -17.00 -8.16
C LEU A 409 2.77 -15.86 -8.89
N ASN A 410 4.11 -15.87 -8.96
CA ASN A 410 4.86 -14.88 -9.72
C ASN A 410 4.57 -14.98 -11.23
N HIS A 411 4.39 -16.19 -11.75
CA HIS A 411 4.00 -16.45 -13.14
C HIS A 411 2.60 -15.92 -13.46
N VAL A 412 1.59 -16.21 -12.62
CA VAL A 412 0.23 -15.64 -12.73
C VAL A 412 0.27 -14.11 -12.87
N LYS A 413 1.21 -13.48 -12.17
CA LYS A 413 1.32 -12.03 -12.07
C LYS A 413 2.34 -11.42 -13.03
N GLY A 414 2.98 -12.22 -13.88
CA GLY A 414 3.99 -11.82 -14.88
C GLY A 414 5.11 -10.95 -14.29
N ARG A 415 5.63 -11.32 -13.12
CA ARG A 415 6.64 -10.57 -12.36
C ARG A 415 7.92 -11.38 -12.18
N GLU A 416 8.98 -10.69 -11.75
CA GLU A 416 10.30 -11.29 -11.49
C GLU A 416 10.24 -12.41 -10.43
N GLU A 417 11.06 -13.44 -10.59
CA GLU A 417 11.00 -14.65 -9.75
C GLU A 417 11.36 -14.41 -8.27
N PHE A 418 12.15 -13.37 -7.98
CA PHE A 418 12.59 -13.05 -6.62
C PHE A 418 11.55 -12.30 -5.77
N ARG A 419 10.35 -12.03 -6.30
CA ARG A 419 9.36 -11.25 -5.55
C ARG A 419 8.69 -12.11 -4.48
N PRO A 420 8.73 -11.69 -3.20
CA PRO A 420 8.13 -12.46 -2.13
C PRO A 420 6.60 -12.38 -2.13
N VAL A 421 5.99 -13.39 -1.52
CA VAL A 421 4.57 -13.43 -1.12
C VAL A 421 4.48 -13.41 0.40
N ALA A 422 3.31 -13.07 0.94
CA ALA A 422 3.12 -12.87 2.38
C ALA A 422 2.36 -14.04 3.00
N PRO A 423 2.71 -14.51 4.22
CA PRO A 423 1.85 -15.39 4.98
C PRO A 423 0.70 -14.61 5.64
N MET A 424 -0.48 -15.21 5.63
CA MET A 424 -1.64 -14.78 6.42
C MET A 424 -1.90 -15.81 7.51
N VAL A 425 -1.98 -15.35 8.77
CA VAL A 425 -2.01 -16.18 9.98
C VAL A 425 -3.01 -15.61 10.99
N LEU A 426 -3.61 -16.45 11.83
CA LEU A 426 -4.41 -15.96 12.95
C LEU A 426 -3.54 -15.24 13.98
N ALA A 427 -4.08 -14.16 14.57
CA ALA A 427 -3.34 -13.32 15.50
C ALA A 427 -2.82 -14.08 16.74
N ASP A 428 -3.61 -15.03 17.27
CA ASP A 428 -3.25 -15.88 18.41
C ASP A 428 -2.21 -16.96 18.08
N ARG A 429 -2.05 -17.30 16.79
CA ARG A 429 -1.05 -18.25 16.29
C ARG A 429 0.23 -17.59 15.81
N ALA A 430 0.22 -16.28 15.55
CA ALA A 430 1.34 -15.58 14.94
C ALA A 430 2.66 -15.74 15.73
N ALA A 431 2.59 -15.67 17.06
CA ALA A 431 3.76 -15.81 17.93
C ALA A 431 4.41 -17.21 17.93
N ASP A 432 3.71 -18.25 17.45
CA ASP A 432 4.27 -19.60 17.31
C ASP A 432 5.24 -19.71 16.12
N LEU A 433 5.13 -18.79 15.15
CA LEU A 433 5.84 -18.82 13.87
C LEU A 433 6.76 -17.64 13.66
N PHE A 434 6.41 -16.48 14.20
CA PHE A 434 7.02 -15.20 13.84
C PHE A 434 7.50 -14.42 15.05
N SER A 435 8.69 -13.83 14.96
CA SER A 435 9.28 -12.97 15.99
C SER A 435 9.99 -11.74 15.40
N GLY A 436 10.54 -10.86 16.23
CA GLY A 436 11.38 -9.74 15.79
C GLY A 436 10.63 -8.50 15.26
N GLY A 437 9.36 -8.65 14.85
CA GLY A 437 8.45 -7.55 14.50
C GLY A 437 7.30 -7.40 15.50
N PRO A 438 6.49 -6.32 15.38
CA PRO A 438 5.35 -6.09 16.27
C PRO A 438 4.23 -7.10 15.98
N LEU A 439 3.53 -7.51 17.04
CA LEU A 439 2.30 -8.31 16.95
C LEU A 439 1.18 -7.59 17.71
N PRO A 440 -0.03 -7.46 17.15
CA PRO A 440 -0.42 -7.91 15.80
C PRO A 440 0.22 -7.10 14.66
N SER A 441 0.20 -7.65 13.43
CA SER A 441 0.66 -7.00 12.19
C SER A 441 -0.41 -7.16 11.09
N PRO A 442 -1.53 -6.42 11.15
CA PRO A 442 -2.69 -6.65 10.28
C PRO A 442 -2.52 -6.14 8.84
N TYR A 443 -1.51 -5.29 8.57
CA TYR A 443 -1.40 -4.55 7.31
C TYR A 443 -0.22 -4.94 6.42
N MET A 444 0.56 -5.96 6.81
CA MET A 444 1.80 -6.35 6.10
C MET A 444 2.81 -5.20 5.93
N LEU A 445 2.94 -4.35 6.96
CA LEU A 445 3.86 -3.19 6.99
C LEU A 445 5.14 -3.47 7.78
N PHE A 446 5.29 -4.70 8.29
CA PHE A 446 6.46 -5.17 9.02
C PHE A 446 6.89 -6.54 8.49
N VAL A 447 8.17 -6.85 8.66
CA VAL A 447 8.78 -8.17 8.46
C VAL A 447 9.10 -8.78 9.82
N HIS A 448 9.07 -10.10 9.86
CA HIS A 448 9.29 -10.90 11.06
C HIS A 448 10.25 -12.04 10.74
N ASP A 449 11.04 -12.43 11.72
CA ASP A 449 11.85 -13.65 11.64
C ASP A 449 10.93 -14.87 11.65
N VAL A 450 11.14 -15.80 10.72
CA VAL A 450 10.43 -17.08 10.73
C VAL A 450 11.18 -18.04 11.65
N ALA A 451 10.48 -18.58 12.64
CA ALA A 451 11.03 -19.54 13.58
C ALA A 451 11.54 -20.79 12.85
N GLN A 452 12.70 -21.29 13.27
CA GLN A 452 13.48 -22.28 12.53
C GLN A 452 12.69 -23.54 12.18
N GLN A 453 11.86 -24.03 13.10
CA GLN A 453 11.03 -25.22 12.92
C GLN A 453 9.93 -25.07 11.85
N TRP A 454 9.63 -23.84 11.41
CA TRP A 454 8.62 -23.57 10.40
C TRP A 454 9.20 -23.31 9.01
N ARG A 455 10.48 -22.95 8.88
CA ARG A 455 11.08 -22.53 7.61
C ARG A 455 10.89 -23.56 6.48
N ASP A 456 11.12 -24.84 6.79
CA ASP A 456 10.95 -25.94 5.82
C ASP A 456 9.48 -26.37 5.64
N ARG A 457 8.60 -25.98 6.57
CA ARG A 457 7.17 -26.33 6.55
C ARG A 457 6.33 -25.35 5.74
N ILE A 458 6.79 -24.10 5.61
CA ILE A 458 6.10 -23.02 4.88
C ILE A 458 7.03 -22.31 3.87
N PRO A 459 7.83 -23.03 3.07
CA PRO A 459 8.91 -22.43 2.28
C PRO A 459 8.43 -21.40 1.25
N ALA A 460 7.16 -21.42 0.81
CA ALA A 460 6.64 -20.47 -0.18
C ALA A 460 6.62 -19.02 0.30
N VAL A 461 6.59 -18.80 1.62
CA VAL A 461 6.41 -17.48 2.26
C VAL A 461 7.63 -17.04 3.06
N VAL A 462 8.71 -17.82 3.01
CA VAL A 462 9.98 -17.51 3.68
C VAL A 462 10.89 -16.80 2.69
N HIS A 463 11.32 -15.60 3.03
CA HIS A 463 12.30 -14.85 2.25
C HIS A 463 13.67 -15.51 2.34
N VAL A 464 14.57 -15.14 1.42
CA VAL A 464 15.94 -15.70 1.35
C VAL A 464 16.78 -15.46 2.62
N ASP A 465 16.45 -14.43 3.40
CA ASP A 465 17.10 -14.12 4.68
C ASP A 465 16.43 -14.78 5.90
N GLY A 466 15.41 -15.61 5.68
CA GLY A 466 14.66 -16.29 6.74
C GLY A 466 13.56 -15.46 7.40
N THR A 467 13.24 -14.28 6.84
CA THR A 467 12.14 -13.43 7.29
C THR A 467 10.86 -13.68 6.50
N ALA A 468 9.74 -13.11 6.92
CA ALA A 468 8.50 -13.04 6.17
C ALA A 468 7.75 -11.74 6.48
N ARG A 469 7.03 -11.19 5.49
CA ARG A 469 6.16 -10.02 5.68
C ARG A 469 4.74 -10.47 5.95
N ILE A 470 4.29 -10.44 7.21
CA ILE A 470 3.08 -11.17 7.63
C ILE A 470 1.82 -10.32 7.67
N GLN A 471 0.66 -10.98 7.53
CA GLN A 471 -0.64 -10.46 7.94
C GLN A 471 -1.19 -11.29 9.11
N THR A 472 -1.48 -10.64 10.22
CA THR A 472 -2.25 -11.25 11.31
C THR A 472 -3.75 -10.97 11.15
N VAL A 473 -4.57 -11.97 11.40
CA VAL A 473 -6.03 -11.93 11.27
C VAL A 473 -6.66 -12.13 12.65
N GLU A 474 -7.51 -11.19 13.07
CA GLU A 474 -8.31 -11.34 14.29
C GLU A 474 -9.67 -11.97 13.96
N GLU A 475 -10.02 -13.08 14.61
CA GLU A 475 -11.26 -13.81 14.34
C GLU A 475 -12.52 -12.95 14.53
N ARG A 476 -12.55 -12.10 15.56
CA ARG A 476 -13.69 -11.20 15.81
C ARG A 476 -13.93 -10.22 14.66
N ARG A 477 -12.86 -9.84 13.97
CA ARG A 477 -12.90 -8.85 12.87
C ARG A 477 -13.16 -9.54 11.54
N GLU A 478 -12.47 -10.65 11.27
CA GLU A 478 -12.51 -11.37 10.00
C GLU A 478 -12.94 -12.84 10.20
N PRO A 479 -14.18 -13.10 10.64
CA PRO A 479 -14.62 -14.45 11.03
C PRO A 479 -14.60 -15.44 9.86
N LEU A 480 -14.84 -14.98 8.62
CA LEU A 480 -14.80 -15.83 7.44
C LEU A 480 -13.37 -16.27 7.11
N VAL A 481 -12.41 -15.35 7.14
CA VAL A 481 -10.99 -15.65 6.91
C VAL A 481 -10.47 -16.56 8.02
N ALA A 482 -10.85 -16.30 9.27
CA ALA A 482 -10.44 -17.13 10.40
C ALA A 482 -10.97 -18.56 10.30
N ARG A 483 -12.24 -18.76 9.91
CA ARG A 483 -12.77 -20.12 9.63
C ARG A 483 -11.98 -20.83 8.53
N MET A 484 -11.61 -20.13 7.46
CA MET A 484 -10.82 -20.70 6.36
C MET A 484 -9.42 -21.11 6.85
N LEU A 485 -8.75 -20.27 7.64
CA LEU A 485 -7.45 -20.59 8.25
C LEU A 485 -7.54 -21.80 9.18
N HIS A 486 -8.54 -21.87 10.07
CA HIS A 486 -8.76 -23.03 10.92
C HIS A 486 -9.05 -24.31 10.14
N ALA A 487 -9.89 -24.23 9.11
CA ALA A 487 -10.20 -25.37 8.24
C ALA A 487 -8.95 -25.86 7.50
N PHE A 488 -8.13 -24.93 7.00
CA PHE A 488 -6.87 -25.25 6.33
C PHE A 488 -5.87 -25.91 7.30
N GLU A 489 -5.73 -25.37 8.51
CA GLU A 489 -4.85 -25.94 9.53
C GLU A 489 -5.30 -27.35 9.92
N ARG A 490 -6.60 -27.60 10.11
CA ARG A 490 -7.11 -28.96 10.41
C ARG A 490 -6.73 -29.97 9.34
N ARG A 491 -6.68 -29.55 8.07
CA ARG A 491 -6.39 -30.42 6.91
C ARG A 491 -4.91 -30.65 6.69
N THR A 492 -4.06 -29.66 7.00
CA THR A 492 -2.64 -29.67 6.59
C THR A 492 -1.67 -29.64 7.77
N GLY A 493 -2.14 -29.29 8.97
CA GLY A 493 -1.31 -28.98 10.14
C GLY A 493 -0.52 -27.68 10.01
N LEU A 494 -0.83 -26.82 9.03
CA LEU A 494 -0.16 -25.53 8.80
C LEU A 494 -1.09 -24.37 9.19
N PRO A 495 -0.70 -23.50 10.12
CA PRO A 495 -1.56 -22.41 10.64
C PRO A 495 -1.55 -21.15 9.78
N VAL A 496 -1.02 -21.22 8.55
CA VAL A 496 -0.87 -20.06 7.66
C VAL A 496 -1.28 -20.42 6.25
N VAL A 497 -1.65 -19.43 5.44
CA VAL A 497 -1.80 -19.55 3.99
C VAL A 497 -0.97 -18.49 3.28
N VAL A 498 -0.62 -18.72 2.02
CA VAL A 498 -0.06 -17.65 1.19
C VAL A 498 -1.15 -16.62 0.90
N ASN A 499 -0.83 -15.34 0.98
CA ASN A 499 -1.65 -14.23 0.51
C ASN A 499 -0.82 -13.30 -0.40
N THR A 500 -1.35 -13.03 -1.59
CA THR A 500 -0.86 -11.97 -2.49
C THR A 500 -2.04 -11.27 -3.16
N SER A 501 -1.82 -10.11 -3.75
CA SER A 501 -2.93 -9.38 -4.40
C SER A 501 -3.56 -10.13 -5.56
N LEU A 502 -4.89 -10.10 -5.62
CA LEU A 502 -5.67 -10.61 -6.74
C LEU A 502 -5.58 -9.62 -7.91
N ASN A 503 -4.62 -9.87 -8.78
CA ASN A 503 -4.42 -9.19 -10.05
C ASN A 503 -3.48 -9.99 -10.96
N THR A 504 -3.52 -9.66 -12.24
CA THR A 504 -2.55 -10.13 -13.25
C THR A 504 -1.48 -9.07 -13.53
N ALA A 505 -0.55 -9.38 -14.43
CA ALA A 505 0.56 -8.50 -14.78
C ALA A 505 0.09 -7.12 -15.24
N GLY A 506 0.65 -6.05 -14.67
CA GLY A 506 0.36 -4.67 -15.05
C GLY A 506 -1.04 -4.16 -14.67
N ARG A 507 -1.91 -4.98 -14.08
CA ARG A 507 -3.26 -4.59 -13.66
C ARG A 507 -3.31 -4.22 -12.17
N PRO A 508 -4.14 -3.24 -11.77
CA PRO A 508 -4.42 -2.98 -10.36
C PRO A 508 -5.18 -4.15 -9.73
N MET A 509 -5.25 -4.18 -8.40
CA MET A 509 -6.04 -5.19 -7.67
C MET A 509 -7.50 -5.19 -8.17
N VAL A 510 -8.10 -6.36 -8.33
CA VAL A 510 -9.51 -6.47 -8.73
C VAL A 510 -10.40 -5.81 -7.69
N ASP A 511 -11.51 -5.23 -8.14
CA ASP A 511 -12.45 -4.55 -7.24
C ASP A 511 -13.92 -4.74 -7.64
N ASP A 512 -14.20 -4.84 -8.95
CA ASP A 512 -15.49 -5.20 -9.52
C ASP A 512 -15.59 -6.74 -9.73
N PRO A 513 -16.78 -7.38 -9.57
CA PRO A 513 -16.98 -8.79 -9.88
C PRO A 513 -16.54 -9.14 -11.30
N ARG A 514 -16.72 -8.24 -12.27
CA ARG A 514 -16.19 -8.42 -13.63
C ARG A 514 -14.67 -8.56 -13.64
N ASP A 515 -13.96 -7.73 -12.88
CA ASP A 515 -12.50 -7.81 -12.79
C ASP A 515 -12.06 -9.17 -12.23
N ALA A 516 -12.80 -9.69 -11.24
CA ALA A 516 -12.52 -11.00 -10.65
C ALA A 516 -12.75 -12.13 -11.66
N LEU A 517 -13.83 -12.05 -12.45
CA LEU A 517 -14.13 -13.00 -13.53
C LEU A 517 -13.10 -12.94 -14.66
N GLU A 518 -12.69 -11.74 -15.09
CA GLU A 518 -11.63 -11.54 -16.09
C GLU A 518 -10.29 -12.10 -15.60
N CYS A 519 -9.92 -11.80 -14.34
CA CYS A 519 -8.71 -12.34 -13.71
C CYS A 519 -8.77 -13.87 -13.64
N PHE A 520 -9.89 -14.43 -13.18
CA PHE A 520 -10.09 -15.88 -13.11
C PHE A 520 -10.04 -16.54 -14.49
N GLY A 521 -10.67 -15.97 -15.51
CA GLY A 521 -10.65 -16.50 -16.87
C GLY A 521 -9.24 -16.50 -17.49
N SER A 522 -8.49 -15.43 -17.25
CA SER A 522 -7.18 -15.20 -17.86
C SER A 522 -5.99 -15.82 -17.12
N ALA A 523 -6.14 -16.24 -15.86
CA ALA A 523 -5.07 -16.80 -15.04
C ALA A 523 -5.31 -18.28 -14.68
N PRO A 524 -4.26 -19.09 -14.45
CA PRO A 524 -4.38 -20.47 -13.97
C PRO A 524 -4.78 -20.52 -12.48
N VAL A 525 -6.01 -20.11 -12.19
CA VAL A 525 -6.63 -20.14 -10.85
C VAL A 525 -7.67 -21.25 -10.84
N ASP A 526 -7.62 -22.12 -9.82
CA ASP A 526 -8.43 -23.34 -9.73
C ASP A 526 -9.85 -23.08 -9.22
N LEU A 527 -9.98 -22.15 -8.27
CA LEU A 527 -11.24 -21.75 -7.64
C LEU A 527 -11.34 -20.23 -7.56
N LEU A 528 -12.47 -19.67 -7.97
CA LEU A 528 -12.90 -18.33 -7.58
C LEU A 528 -13.97 -18.47 -6.47
N ALA A 529 -13.62 -18.02 -5.27
CA ALA A 529 -14.55 -17.84 -4.16
C ALA A 529 -15.02 -16.38 -4.15
N ILE A 530 -16.26 -16.15 -4.55
CA ILE A 530 -16.85 -14.83 -4.73
C ILE A 530 -18.13 -14.72 -3.91
N GLY A 531 -18.05 -14.02 -2.78
CA GLY A 531 -19.11 -14.07 -1.76
C GLY A 531 -19.35 -15.52 -1.30
N PRO A 532 -20.62 -15.98 -1.22
CA PRO A 532 -20.94 -17.36 -0.86
C PRO A 532 -20.77 -18.36 -2.03
N TYR A 533 -20.38 -17.91 -3.23
CA TYR A 533 -20.34 -18.75 -4.42
C TYR A 533 -18.95 -19.29 -4.72
N ALA A 534 -18.90 -20.53 -5.20
CA ALA A 534 -17.68 -21.20 -5.65
C ALA A 534 -17.74 -21.47 -7.16
N VAL A 535 -16.77 -20.94 -7.91
CA VAL A 535 -16.61 -21.20 -9.35
C VAL A 535 -15.36 -22.03 -9.56
N ARG A 536 -15.53 -23.29 -9.98
CA ARG A 536 -14.43 -24.22 -10.23
C ARG A 536 -13.99 -24.16 -11.68
N ARG A 537 -12.69 -23.95 -11.92
CA ARG A 537 -12.11 -23.80 -13.27
C ARG A 537 -12.46 -25.00 -14.17
N GLY A 538 -12.31 -26.20 -13.64
CA GLY A 538 -12.57 -27.44 -14.38
C GLY A 538 -14.00 -27.55 -14.90
N ARG A 539 -14.99 -27.00 -14.17
CA ARG A 539 -16.40 -26.97 -14.61
C ARG A 539 -16.68 -25.80 -15.54
N ALA A 540 -16.16 -24.61 -15.23
CA ALA A 540 -16.38 -23.41 -16.01
C ALA A 540 -15.83 -23.52 -17.45
N PHE A 541 -14.72 -24.24 -17.66
CA PHE A 541 -14.06 -24.37 -18.96
C PHE A 541 -14.07 -25.79 -19.56
N ALA A 542 -14.91 -26.68 -19.03
CA ALA A 542 -15.00 -28.09 -19.47
C ALA A 542 -15.30 -28.26 -20.97
N GLY A 543 -16.05 -27.34 -21.58
CA GLY A 543 -16.51 -27.42 -22.97
C GLY A 543 -15.54 -26.89 -24.04
N GLY A 544 -14.37 -26.36 -23.66
CA GLY A 544 -13.47 -25.61 -24.56
C GLY A 544 -12.20 -26.34 -25.02
N ARG A 545 -11.92 -27.56 -24.53
CA ARG A 545 -10.77 -28.33 -25.02
C ARG A 545 -11.12 -28.97 -26.37
N SER A 546 -11.07 -28.17 -27.45
CA SER A 546 -10.81 -28.73 -28.77
C SER A 546 -9.45 -29.42 -28.69
N ALA A 547 -9.44 -30.75 -28.81
CA ALA A 547 -8.23 -31.47 -29.12
C ALA A 547 -7.66 -30.87 -30.42
N ALA A 548 -6.46 -30.32 -30.34
CA ALA A 548 -5.60 -30.05 -31.49
C ALA A 548 -4.25 -30.69 -31.20
#